data_AF-A0A1Q6DZX9-F1
#
_entry.id   AF-A0A1Q6DZX9-F1
#
_cell.length_a   1.000
_cell.length_b   1.000
_cell.length_c   1.000
_cell.angle_alpha   90.00
_cell.angle_beta   90.00
_cell.angle_gamma   90.00
#
_symmetry.space_group_name_H-M   'P 1'
#
loop_
_entity.id
_entity.type
_entity.pdbx_description
1 polymer ?
#
loop_
_entity_poly.entity_id
_entity_poly.type
_entity_poly.pdbx_seq_one_letter_code
_entity_poly.pdbx_strand_id
1 'polypeptide(L)'
;MIWRCGRFPFDSRTPVIMGILNVTPDSFSDGGSYANVEEAVAAAQKMVEEGALIIDVGGESTRPGANPVPVEEELSRTIQVVKQLAEKDICVSIDTRHAEVAKAAVEAGASIINDVTGFRDPAMVEVAKGCDAGLVVMHMLGDDPRTMQDEPQYDDVVAEVCEYLFKRAAGLEAAGIAHDRICLDPGPGFGKTAKQTIELMRNFQELVHLGYPTMVAVSRKSYIGYAYDIDDPKERDAASAAEALMACELGASVIRTHNVALTEESLKENLRPYAFIGLGCNVALVADEGEELEGKKAMLSQAITDMCLLPDSQIIDVSSFYESEPAYVEDQDSFVNAVLILRTGLPPQELLRYLNIIEDRLGRIREKKNGPRTCDLDILDYQGYVSDLEVLTLPHPLLTERDFVVKPLLEIAPNHELSDGTKVTLDTVTVGKAWKC
;
A
#
# COMPACT_ATOMS: atom_id res chain seq x y z
N MET A 1 8.45 4.73 -0.82
CA MET A 1 8.77 5.00 -2.25
C MET A 1 8.19 6.36 -2.61
N ILE A 2 8.71 7.05 -3.64
CA ILE A 2 8.05 8.25 -4.17
C ILE A 2 7.20 7.85 -5.38
N TRP A 3 5.89 8.09 -5.33
CA TRP A 3 5.01 8.04 -6.50
C TRP A 3 5.08 9.38 -7.24
N ARG A 4 5.53 9.36 -8.50
CA ARG A 4 5.74 10.54 -9.34
C ARG A 4 4.55 10.79 -10.24
N CYS A 5 3.88 11.93 -10.00
CA CYS A 5 2.70 12.37 -10.72
C CYS A 5 2.98 13.71 -11.41
N GLY A 6 3.62 13.68 -12.58
CA GLY A 6 4.13 14.88 -13.24
C GLY A 6 5.08 15.65 -12.32
N ARG A 7 4.69 16.87 -11.93
CA ARG A 7 5.48 17.72 -11.01
C ARG A 7 5.23 17.44 -9.52
N PHE A 8 4.28 16.57 -9.18
CA PHE A 8 3.88 16.26 -7.81
C PHE A 8 4.50 14.93 -7.36
N PRO A 9 5.52 14.94 -6.48
CA PRO A 9 6.01 13.73 -5.83
C PRO A 9 5.19 13.43 -4.57
N PHE A 10 4.72 12.20 -4.42
CA PHE A 10 4.05 11.73 -3.21
C PHE A 10 4.88 10.66 -2.50
N ASP A 11 5.20 10.87 -1.23
CA ASP A 11 5.86 9.86 -0.43
C ASP A 11 4.84 8.80 0.02
N SER A 12 4.94 7.61 -0.56
CA SER A 12 4.05 6.48 -0.31
C SER A 12 4.16 5.90 1.10
N ARG A 13 5.14 6.36 1.90
CA ARG A 13 5.25 5.98 3.32
C ARG A 13 4.12 6.59 4.15
N THR A 14 3.52 7.70 3.72
CA THR A 14 2.37 8.32 4.38
C THR A 14 1.16 8.25 3.45
N PRO A 15 -0.04 7.95 3.96
CA PRO A 15 -1.18 7.83 3.07
C PRO A 15 -1.55 9.16 2.40
N VAL A 16 -1.90 9.08 1.12
CA VAL A 16 -2.26 10.22 0.27
C VAL A 16 -3.76 10.16 -0.02
N ILE A 17 -4.51 11.21 0.33
CA ILE A 17 -5.94 11.26 0.06
C ILE A 17 -6.22 11.84 -1.33
N MET A 18 -6.95 11.07 -2.13
CA MET A 18 -7.52 11.41 -3.42
C MET A 18 -9.04 11.60 -3.29
N GLY A 19 -9.50 12.84 -3.42
CA GLY A 19 -10.91 13.22 -3.35
C GLY A 19 -11.63 12.99 -4.68
N ILE A 20 -12.79 12.33 -4.66
CA ILE A 20 -13.60 12.02 -5.85
C ILE A 20 -14.44 13.25 -6.24
N LEU A 21 -14.23 13.77 -7.45
CA LEU A 21 -15.03 14.82 -8.07
C LEU A 21 -15.73 14.30 -9.33
N ASN A 22 -16.98 13.86 -9.18
CA ASN A 22 -17.80 13.45 -10.31
C ASN A 22 -18.42 14.67 -11.01
N VAL A 23 -18.11 14.88 -12.28
CA VAL A 23 -18.65 15.97 -13.12
C VAL A 23 -19.73 15.42 -14.05
N THR A 24 -20.76 14.83 -13.46
CA THR A 24 -21.94 14.31 -14.19
C THR A 24 -23.17 15.20 -13.96
N PRO A 25 -24.15 15.22 -14.88
CA PRO A 25 -25.35 16.05 -14.74
C PRO A 25 -26.14 15.82 -13.45
N ASP A 26 -26.11 14.59 -12.92
CA ASP A 26 -26.83 14.23 -11.69
C ASP A 26 -26.10 14.62 -10.40
N SER A 27 -24.83 15.04 -10.48
CA SER A 27 -23.99 15.33 -9.32
C SER A 27 -24.19 16.75 -8.77
N PHE A 28 -24.66 17.68 -9.61
CA PHE A 28 -24.92 19.07 -9.26
C PHE A 28 -26.32 19.39 -9.75
N SER A 29 -27.30 19.26 -8.86
CA SER A 29 -28.70 19.46 -9.16
C SER A 29 -29.00 20.95 -9.32
N ASP A 30 -28.65 21.53 -10.47
CA ASP A 30 -29.28 22.73 -11.07
C ASP A 30 -28.70 22.98 -12.49
N GLY A 31 -29.53 22.86 -13.52
CA GLY A 31 -29.10 22.71 -14.92
C GLY A 31 -28.39 23.91 -15.56
N GLY A 32 -27.24 23.64 -16.20
CA GLY A 32 -26.59 24.49 -17.21
C GLY A 32 -25.11 24.13 -17.39
N SER A 33 -24.62 24.00 -18.63
CA SER A 33 -23.24 23.51 -18.90
C SER A 33 -22.11 24.43 -18.41
N TYR A 34 -22.42 25.62 -17.87
CA TYR A 34 -21.47 26.57 -17.31
C TYR A 34 -21.58 26.72 -15.78
N ALA A 35 -22.74 26.37 -15.18
CA ALA A 35 -22.89 26.37 -13.72
C ALA A 35 -22.06 25.24 -13.07
N ASN A 36 -21.87 24.13 -13.78
CA ASN A 36 -21.13 22.96 -13.28
C ASN A 36 -19.62 23.16 -13.06
N VAL A 37 -18.95 24.06 -13.78
CA VAL A 37 -17.48 24.17 -13.70
C VAL A 37 -17.06 24.91 -12.42
N GLU A 38 -17.67 26.07 -12.14
CA GLU A 38 -17.35 26.85 -10.95
C GLU A 38 -17.72 26.08 -9.67
N GLU A 39 -18.86 25.38 -9.66
CA GLU A 39 -19.28 24.52 -8.55
C GLU A 39 -18.33 23.32 -8.36
N ALA A 40 -17.94 22.64 -9.43
CA ALA A 40 -16.97 21.55 -9.36
C ALA A 40 -15.61 22.03 -8.83
N VAL A 41 -15.15 23.21 -9.28
CA VAL A 41 -13.91 23.81 -8.79
C VAL A 41 -14.02 24.19 -7.32
N ALA A 42 -15.12 24.78 -6.88
CA ALA A 42 -15.35 25.11 -5.47
C ALA A 42 -15.40 23.85 -4.59
N ALA A 43 -16.07 22.79 -5.06
CA ALA A 43 -16.11 21.50 -4.35
C ALA A 43 -14.71 20.86 -4.24
N ALA A 44 -13.90 20.94 -5.30
CA ALA A 44 -12.51 20.47 -5.27
C ALA A 44 -11.64 21.27 -4.29
N GLN A 45 -11.78 22.60 -4.26
CA GLN A 45 -11.06 23.44 -3.30
C GLN A 45 -11.44 23.08 -1.86
N LYS A 46 -12.73 22.82 -1.59
CA LYS A 46 -13.19 22.33 -0.28
C LYS A 46 -12.55 20.99 0.07
N MET A 47 -12.46 20.04 -0.86
CA MET A 47 -11.77 18.76 -0.63
C MET A 47 -10.30 18.96 -0.30
N VAL A 48 -9.61 19.91 -0.95
CA VAL A 48 -8.22 20.25 -0.60
C VAL A 48 -8.12 20.83 0.81
N GLU A 49 -9.05 21.73 1.20
CA GLU A 49 -9.13 22.26 2.57
C GLU A 49 -9.39 21.17 3.62
N GLU A 50 -10.11 20.12 3.24
CA GLU A 50 -10.40 18.96 4.08
C GLU A 50 -9.25 17.95 4.17
N GLY A 51 -8.19 18.09 3.36
CA GLY A 51 -6.98 17.24 3.41
C GLY A 51 -6.66 16.47 2.14
N ALA A 52 -7.44 16.58 1.07
CA ALA A 52 -7.13 15.92 -0.20
C ALA A 52 -5.88 16.54 -0.85
N LEU A 53 -4.91 15.70 -1.19
CA LEU A 53 -3.72 16.10 -1.96
C LEU A 53 -3.91 15.91 -3.47
N ILE A 54 -4.87 15.08 -3.85
CA ILE A 54 -5.22 14.80 -5.25
C ILE A 54 -6.74 14.96 -5.42
N ILE A 55 -7.16 15.54 -6.54
CA ILE A 55 -8.57 15.57 -6.95
C ILE A 55 -8.75 14.72 -8.19
N ASP A 56 -9.61 13.70 -8.11
CA ASP A 56 -9.89 12.77 -9.19
C ASP A 56 -11.20 13.16 -9.90
N VAL A 57 -11.04 13.64 -11.13
CA VAL A 57 -12.12 14.21 -11.94
C VAL A 57 -12.66 13.14 -12.87
N GLY A 58 -13.93 12.75 -12.70
CA GLY A 58 -14.60 11.76 -13.55
C GLY A 58 -15.77 12.35 -14.32
N GLY A 59 -15.78 12.17 -15.66
CA GLY A 59 -16.88 12.61 -16.53
C GLY A 59 -17.90 11.51 -16.86
N GLU A 60 -17.54 10.26 -16.60
CA GLU A 60 -18.34 9.06 -16.85
C GLU A 60 -18.62 8.33 -15.53
N SER A 61 -19.86 7.86 -15.33
CA SER A 61 -20.19 7.01 -14.19
C SER A 61 -19.75 5.57 -14.47
N THR A 62 -18.83 5.03 -13.68
CA THR A 62 -18.40 3.63 -13.75
C THR A 62 -19.28 2.66 -12.96
N ARG A 63 -20.44 3.13 -12.46
CA ARG A 63 -21.41 2.27 -11.75
C ARG A 63 -22.01 1.21 -12.68
N PRO A 64 -22.25 -0.02 -12.19
CA PRO A 64 -22.94 -1.05 -12.98
C PRO A 64 -24.27 -0.55 -13.54
N GLY A 65 -24.49 -0.76 -14.84
CA GLY A 65 -25.70 -0.34 -15.55
C GLY A 65 -25.72 1.11 -16.06
N ALA A 66 -24.67 1.90 -15.84
CA ALA A 66 -24.55 3.23 -16.44
C ALA A 66 -24.37 3.14 -17.97
N ASN A 67 -24.97 4.09 -18.70
CA ASN A 67 -24.79 4.18 -20.15
C ASN A 67 -23.41 4.78 -20.46
N PRO A 68 -22.67 4.23 -21.44
CA PRO A 68 -21.44 4.83 -21.93
C PRO A 68 -21.65 6.27 -22.35
N VAL A 69 -20.72 7.14 -21.97
CA VAL A 69 -20.72 8.55 -22.37
C VAL A 69 -19.86 8.70 -23.64
N PRO A 70 -20.34 9.37 -24.70
CA PRO A 70 -19.51 9.69 -25.85
C PRO A 70 -18.28 10.53 -25.46
N VAL A 71 -17.16 10.30 -26.14
CA VAL A 71 -15.89 11.01 -25.88
C VAL A 71 -16.07 12.52 -25.89
N GLU A 72 -16.82 13.08 -26.83
CA GLU A 72 -17.07 14.51 -26.94
C GLU A 72 -17.81 15.08 -25.72
N GLU A 73 -18.74 14.29 -25.16
CA GLU A 73 -19.49 14.68 -23.98
C GLU A 73 -18.61 14.62 -22.73
N GLU A 74 -17.80 13.57 -22.57
CA GLU A 74 -16.85 13.46 -21.48
C GLU A 74 -15.81 14.60 -21.50
N LEU A 75 -15.26 14.92 -22.68
CA LEU A 75 -14.37 16.07 -22.88
C LEU A 75 -15.03 17.38 -22.46
N SER A 76 -16.28 17.60 -22.84
CA SER A 76 -17.00 18.84 -22.50
C SER A 76 -17.23 19.00 -20.99
N ARG A 77 -17.32 17.89 -20.25
CA ARG A 77 -17.53 17.86 -18.80
C ARG A 77 -16.23 18.10 -18.04
N THR A 78 -15.14 17.44 -18.43
CA THR A 78 -13.95 17.33 -17.57
C THR A 78 -12.88 18.38 -17.87
N ILE A 79 -12.64 18.74 -19.15
CA ILE A 79 -11.42 19.45 -19.54
C ILE A 79 -11.33 20.86 -18.94
N GLN A 80 -12.44 21.61 -18.89
CA GLN A 80 -12.42 22.94 -18.27
C GLN A 80 -12.22 22.88 -16.75
N VAL A 81 -12.77 21.86 -16.08
CA VAL A 81 -12.56 21.64 -14.64
C VAL A 81 -11.10 21.30 -14.37
N VAL A 82 -10.53 20.34 -15.11
CA VAL A 82 -9.12 19.94 -15.01
C VAL A 82 -8.20 21.15 -15.19
N LYS A 83 -8.43 21.95 -16.23
CA LYS A 83 -7.63 23.14 -16.52
C LYS A 83 -7.64 24.15 -15.36
N GLN A 84 -8.83 24.51 -14.86
CA GLN A 84 -8.95 25.49 -13.77
C GLN A 84 -8.31 25.00 -12.46
N LEU A 85 -8.41 23.70 -12.16
CA LEU A 85 -7.78 23.10 -10.98
C LEU A 85 -6.25 23.08 -11.13
N ALA A 86 -5.74 22.71 -12.31
CA ALA A 86 -4.30 22.72 -12.59
C ALA A 86 -3.69 24.12 -12.52
N GLU A 87 -4.38 25.16 -13.03
CA GLU A 87 -3.99 26.57 -12.91
C GLU A 87 -3.92 27.05 -11.45
N LYS A 88 -4.63 26.38 -10.54
CA LYS A 88 -4.60 26.62 -9.09
C LYS A 88 -3.56 25.78 -8.34
N ASP A 89 -2.67 25.10 -9.06
CA ASP A 89 -1.62 24.25 -8.49
C ASP A 89 -2.12 22.97 -7.78
N ILE A 90 -3.35 22.55 -8.07
CA ILE A 90 -3.93 21.32 -7.51
C ILE A 90 -3.47 20.12 -8.35
N CYS A 91 -3.07 19.01 -7.70
CA CYS A 91 -2.77 17.77 -8.40
C CYS A 91 -4.08 17.12 -8.87
N VAL A 92 -4.29 17.07 -10.19
CA VAL A 92 -5.50 16.53 -10.79
C VAL A 92 -5.24 15.15 -11.38
N SER A 93 -6.09 14.20 -11.01
CA SER A 93 -6.25 12.90 -11.67
C SER A 93 -7.45 12.97 -12.62
N ILE A 94 -7.32 12.38 -13.81
CA ILE A 94 -8.44 12.17 -14.73
C ILE A 94 -8.87 10.70 -14.66
N ASP A 95 -10.11 10.46 -14.21
CA ASP A 95 -10.75 9.12 -14.20
C ASP A 95 -11.43 8.91 -15.56
N THR A 96 -10.75 8.17 -16.44
CA THR A 96 -11.24 7.90 -17.80
C THR A 96 -10.66 6.61 -18.38
N ARG A 97 -11.45 5.97 -19.24
CA ARG A 97 -11.03 4.83 -20.06
C ARG A 97 -10.77 5.20 -21.52
N HIS A 98 -11.00 6.46 -21.91
CA HIS A 98 -10.84 6.93 -23.28
C HIS A 98 -9.51 7.65 -23.47
N ALA A 99 -8.66 7.13 -24.36
CA ALA A 99 -7.33 7.69 -24.61
C ALA A 99 -7.38 9.16 -25.07
N GLU A 100 -8.40 9.54 -25.84
CA GLU A 100 -8.61 10.92 -26.28
C GLU A 100 -8.87 11.88 -25.11
N VAL A 101 -9.64 11.44 -24.10
CA VAL A 101 -9.93 12.22 -22.89
C VAL A 101 -8.68 12.33 -22.03
N ALA A 102 -7.97 11.22 -21.81
CA ALA A 102 -6.73 11.21 -21.05
C ALA A 102 -5.69 12.16 -21.67
N LYS A 103 -5.52 12.12 -23.00
CA LYS A 103 -4.61 13.00 -23.72
C LYS A 103 -4.98 14.47 -23.52
N ALA A 104 -6.23 14.83 -23.77
CA ALA A 104 -6.70 16.20 -23.63
C ALA A 104 -6.60 16.71 -22.19
N ALA A 105 -6.86 15.85 -21.19
CA ALA A 105 -6.77 16.20 -19.78
C ALA A 105 -5.32 16.44 -19.35
N VAL A 106 -4.37 15.62 -19.80
CA VAL A 106 -2.93 15.83 -19.56
C VAL A 106 -2.45 17.12 -20.22
N GLU A 107 -2.86 17.39 -21.47
CA GLU A 107 -2.58 18.67 -22.15
C GLU A 107 -3.17 19.88 -21.40
N ALA A 108 -4.29 19.68 -20.69
CA ALA A 108 -4.93 20.68 -19.84
C ALA A 108 -4.29 20.82 -18.44
N GLY A 109 -3.38 19.92 -18.05
CA GLY A 109 -2.63 19.98 -16.79
C GLY A 109 -2.91 18.85 -15.79
N ALA A 110 -3.67 17.81 -16.16
CA ALA A 110 -3.80 16.60 -15.34
C ALA A 110 -2.42 15.96 -15.12
N SER A 111 -2.16 15.54 -13.87
CA SER A 111 -0.89 14.97 -13.43
C SER A 111 -0.97 13.47 -13.16
N ILE A 112 -2.17 12.89 -13.21
CA ILE A 112 -2.43 11.46 -13.05
C ILE A 112 -3.47 11.02 -14.08
N ILE A 113 -3.27 9.84 -14.68
CA ILE A 113 -4.27 9.11 -15.47
C ILE A 113 -4.76 7.94 -14.62
N ASN A 114 -6.05 7.94 -14.27
CA ASN A 114 -6.71 6.86 -13.57
C ASN A 114 -7.56 6.06 -14.56
N ASP A 115 -7.06 4.89 -14.97
CA ASP A 115 -7.71 4.04 -15.95
C ASP A 115 -8.21 2.75 -15.30
N VAL A 116 -9.53 2.68 -15.10
CA VAL A 116 -10.24 1.53 -14.55
C VAL A 116 -10.10 0.26 -15.40
N THR A 117 -9.68 0.36 -16.66
CA THR A 117 -9.42 -0.81 -17.52
C THR A 117 -8.00 -1.35 -17.38
N GLY A 118 -7.12 -0.63 -16.68
CA GLY A 118 -5.74 -1.03 -16.44
C GLY A 118 -4.85 -0.90 -17.68
N PHE A 119 -5.05 0.13 -18.51
CA PHE A 119 -4.29 0.45 -19.71
C PHE A 119 -4.36 -0.60 -20.82
N ARG A 120 -5.46 -1.36 -20.89
CA ARG A 120 -5.63 -2.42 -21.90
C ARG A 120 -5.63 -1.86 -23.32
N ASP A 121 -6.15 -0.65 -23.49
CA ASP A 121 -6.12 0.06 -24.76
C ASP A 121 -4.68 0.50 -25.10
N PRO A 122 -4.10 0.02 -26.22
CA PRO A 122 -2.79 0.48 -26.68
C PRO A 122 -2.71 1.99 -26.89
N ALA A 123 -3.82 2.65 -27.24
CA ALA A 123 -3.84 4.11 -27.37
C ALA A 123 -3.62 4.80 -26.02
N MET A 124 -4.16 4.26 -24.93
CA MET A 124 -3.93 4.77 -23.57
C MET A 124 -2.46 4.61 -23.16
N VAL A 125 -1.82 3.50 -23.55
CA VAL A 125 -0.38 3.27 -23.33
C VAL A 125 0.46 4.32 -24.09
N GLU A 126 0.11 4.66 -25.33
CA GLU A 126 0.80 5.71 -26.08
C GLU A 126 0.65 7.10 -25.45
N VAL A 127 -0.52 7.42 -24.86
CA VAL A 127 -0.71 8.65 -24.08
C VAL A 127 0.19 8.65 -22.85
N ALA A 128 0.22 7.55 -22.09
CA ALA A 128 1.06 7.41 -20.90
C ALA A 128 2.56 7.57 -21.20
N LYS A 129 3.04 7.05 -22.34
CA LYS A 129 4.42 7.22 -22.82
C LYS A 129 4.74 8.66 -23.23
N GLY A 130 3.74 9.39 -23.72
CA GLY A 130 3.89 10.76 -24.22
C GLY A 130 3.93 11.84 -23.13
N CYS A 131 3.80 11.48 -21.85
CA CYS A 131 3.76 12.42 -20.73
C CYS A 131 4.45 11.86 -19.48
N ASP A 132 4.53 12.69 -18.44
CA ASP A 132 5.10 12.33 -17.12
C ASP A 132 4.03 12.06 -16.06
N ALA A 133 2.76 11.91 -16.44
CA ALA A 133 1.66 11.67 -15.51
C ALA A 133 1.85 10.36 -14.74
N GLY A 134 1.44 10.35 -13.47
CA GLY A 134 1.29 9.13 -12.69
C GLY A 134 0.15 8.27 -13.26
N LEU A 135 0.21 6.97 -13.10
CA LEU A 135 -0.75 6.02 -13.67
C LEU A 135 -1.38 5.20 -12.55
N VAL A 136 -2.71 5.16 -12.49
CA VAL A 136 -3.43 4.20 -11.63
C VAL A 136 -3.89 3.04 -12.50
N VAL A 137 -3.29 1.88 -12.27
CA VAL A 137 -3.55 0.64 -13.00
C VAL A 137 -4.51 -0.21 -12.16
N MET A 138 -5.76 -0.31 -12.59
CA MET A 138 -6.77 -1.05 -11.85
C MET A 138 -6.98 -2.47 -12.39
N HIS A 139 -7.29 -3.39 -11.48
CA HIS A 139 -7.87 -4.68 -11.84
C HIS A 139 -9.40 -4.58 -12.01
N MET A 140 -9.90 -5.03 -13.17
CA MET A 140 -11.32 -5.26 -13.43
C MET A 140 -11.50 -6.61 -14.14
N LEU A 141 -12.40 -7.47 -13.66
CA LEU A 141 -12.70 -8.73 -14.34
C LEU A 141 -13.49 -8.48 -15.63
N GLY A 142 -13.16 -9.18 -16.71
CA GLY A 142 -13.82 -9.01 -18.01
C GLY A 142 -13.46 -7.70 -18.69
N ASP A 143 -13.98 -7.50 -19.90
CA ASP A 143 -13.62 -6.36 -20.78
C ASP A 143 -14.60 -5.17 -20.71
N ASP A 144 -15.70 -5.32 -19.98
CA ASP A 144 -16.75 -4.31 -19.87
C ASP A 144 -17.21 -4.13 -18.41
N PRO A 145 -17.11 -2.93 -17.83
CA PRO A 145 -17.61 -2.63 -16.48
C PRO A 145 -19.09 -2.96 -16.27
N ARG A 146 -19.89 -3.03 -17.35
CA ARG A 146 -21.32 -3.31 -17.28
C ARG A 146 -21.64 -4.78 -17.01
N THR A 147 -20.81 -5.71 -17.49
CA THR A 147 -21.05 -7.16 -17.41
C THR A 147 -20.12 -7.86 -16.43
N MET A 148 -19.12 -7.15 -15.88
CA MET A 148 -18.12 -7.74 -14.97
C MET A 148 -18.75 -8.41 -13.72
N GLN A 149 -19.96 -8.01 -13.34
CA GLN A 149 -20.66 -8.49 -12.14
C GLN A 149 -21.59 -9.68 -12.38
N ASP A 150 -21.74 -10.14 -13.63
CA ASP A 150 -22.78 -11.12 -13.97
C ASP A 150 -22.51 -12.50 -13.35
N GLU A 151 -21.25 -12.91 -13.16
CA GLU A 151 -20.83 -14.11 -12.42
C GLU A 151 -19.30 -14.17 -12.24
N PRO A 152 -18.70 -13.37 -11.33
CA PRO A 152 -17.25 -13.37 -11.18
C PRO A 152 -16.72 -14.65 -10.52
N GLN A 153 -15.93 -15.43 -11.28
CA GLN A 153 -15.29 -16.66 -10.82
C GLN A 153 -13.80 -16.40 -10.59
N TYR A 154 -13.33 -16.73 -9.40
CA TYR A 154 -11.92 -16.80 -9.03
C TYR A 154 -11.72 -18.09 -8.23
N ASP A 155 -10.61 -18.77 -8.45
CA ASP A 155 -10.14 -19.85 -7.58
C ASP A 155 -9.47 -19.24 -6.34
N ASP A 156 -8.65 -18.20 -6.54
CA ASP A 156 -8.04 -17.38 -5.49
C ASP A 156 -8.02 -15.91 -5.95
N VAL A 157 -8.95 -15.12 -5.43
CA VAL A 157 -9.10 -13.71 -5.84
C VAL A 157 -7.86 -12.87 -5.53
N VAL A 158 -7.12 -13.20 -4.47
CA VAL A 158 -5.94 -12.42 -4.07
C VAL A 158 -4.80 -12.71 -5.04
N ALA A 159 -4.50 -13.99 -5.26
CA ALA A 159 -3.42 -14.41 -6.14
C ALA A 159 -3.66 -13.97 -7.59
N GLU A 160 -4.87 -14.16 -8.11
CA GLU A 160 -5.21 -13.80 -9.50
C GLU A 160 -5.18 -12.28 -9.74
N VAL A 161 -5.65 -11.48 -8.79
CA VAL A 161 -5.59 -10.00 -8.88
C VAL A 161 -4.14 -9.53 -8.84
N CYS A 162 -3.32 -10.07 -7.93
CA CYS A 162 -1.90 -9.72 -7.84
C CYS A 162 -1.14 -10.10 -9.11
N GLU A 163 -1.37 -11.30 -9.64
CA GLU A 163 -0.75 -11.76 -10.89
C GLU A 163 -1.13 -10.87 -12.08
N TYR A 164 -2.41 -10.50 -12.18
CA TYR A 164 -2.89 -9.57 -13.22
C TYR A 164 -2.18 -8.22 -13.11
N LEU A 165 -2.20 -7.60 -11.93
CA LEU A 165 -1.62 -6.27 -11.72
C LEU A 165 -0.12 -6.26 -11.97
N PHE A 166 0.60 -7.30 -11.50
CA PHE A 166 2.02 -7.47 -11.79
C PHE A 166 2.31 -7.54 -13.28
N LYS A 167 1.58 -8.38 -14.03
CA LYS A 167 1.76 -8.50 -15.49
C LYS A 167 1.45 -7.19 -16.22
N ARG A 168 0.42 -6.47 -15.79
CA ARG A 168 0.05 -5.17 -16.38
C ARG A 168 1.13 -4.11 -16.12
N ALA A 169 1.60 -4.00 -14.89
CA ALA A 169 2.67 -3.07 -14.52
C ALA A 169 3.97 -3.38 -15.29
N ALA A 170 4.41 -4.65 -15.30
CA ALA A 170 5.58 -5.08 -16.05
C ALA A 170 5.45 -4.79 -17.57
N GLY A 171 4.25 -4.91 -18.13
CA GLY A 171 3.96 -4.54 -19.52
C GLY A 171 4.13 -3.04 -19.79
N LEU A 172 3.72 -2.18 -18.86
CA LEU A 172 3.91 -0.74 -18.94
C LEU A 172 5.40 -0.37 -18.80
N GLU A 173 6.12 -0.99 -17.87
CA GLU A 173 7.56 -0.82 -17.71
C GLU A 173 8.33 -1.23 -18.97
N ALA A 174 7.98 -2.37 -19.57
CA ALA A 174 8.55 -2.83 -20.83
C ALA A 174 8.26 -1.87 -22.01
N ALA A 175 7.17 -1.09 -21.92
CA ALA A 175 6.84 -0.03 -22.87
C ALA A 175 7.61 1.29 -22.62
N GLY A 176 8.45 1.34 -21.58
CA GLY A 176 9.30 2.48 -21.24
C GLY A 176 8.72 3.42 -20.17
N ILE A 177 7.63 3.04 -19.51
CA ILE A 177 7.06 3.83 -18.40
C ILE A 177 7.89 3.56 -17.14
N ALA A 178 8.24 4.62 -16.40
CA ALA A 178 9.04 4.49 -15.19
C ALA A 178 8.24 3.80 -14.06
N HIS A 179 8.92 2.92 -13.32
CA HIS A 179 8.37 2.20 -12.17
C HIS A 179 7.68 3.13 -11.16
N ASP A 180 8.33 4.24 -10.82
CA ASP A 180 7.87 5.21 -9.83
C ASP A 180 6.67 6.06 -10.29
N ARG A 181 6.17 5.87 -11.51
CA ARG A 181 4.92 6.49 -12.00
C ARG A 181 3.70 5.60 -11.81
N ILE A 182 3.86 4.31 -11.54
CA ILE A 182 2.76 3.34 -11.52
C ILE A 182 2.21 3.18 -10.09
N CYS A 183 0.89 3.20 -9.94
CA CYS A 183 0.15 2.89 -8.73
C CYS A 183 -0.87 1.79 -9.04
N LEU A 184 -1.01 0.79 -8.17
CA LEU A 184 -1.87 -0.38 -8.41
C LEU A 184 -3.16 -0.30 -7.59
N ASP A 185 -4.31 -0.53 -8.24
CA ASP A 185 -5.62 -0.60 -7.59
C ASP A 185 -6.22 -2.02 -7.74
N PRO A 186 -6.53 -2.75 -6.65
CA PRO A 186 -7.20 -4.05 -6.70
C PRO A 186 -8.60 -4.01 -7.34
N GLY A 187 -9.19 -2.84 -7.50
CA GLY A 187 -10.54 -2.64 -8.01
C GLY A 187 -11.59 -3.32 -7.13
N PRO A 188 -11.73 -2.96 -5.84
CA PRO A 188 -12.75 -3.55 -4.98
C PRO A 188 -14.14 -3.29 -5.58
N GLY A 189 -15.01 -4.30 -5.65
CA GLY A 189 -16.30 -4.16 -6.33
C GLY A 189 -16.27 -4.04 -7.86
N PHE A 190 -15.13 -4.28 -8.52
CA PHE A 190 -15.02 -4.40 -9.97
C PHE A 190 -14.82 -5.87 -10.38
N GLY A 191 -15.94 -6.52 -10.71
CA GLY A 191 -16.00 -7.92 -11.10
C GLY A 191 -15.60 -8.87 -9.96
N LYS A 192 -16.14 -8.59 -8.76
CA LYS A 192 -15.91 -9.34 -7.52
C LYS A 192 -17.19 -9.32 -6.70
N THR A 193 -17.53 -10.45 -6.09
CA THR A 193 -18.58 -10.51 -5.06
C THR A 193 -18.14 -9.73 -3.81
N ALA A 194 -19.09 -9.45 -2.91
CA ALA A 194 -18.77 -8.80 -1.64
C ALA A 194 -17.78 -9.63 -0.80
N LYS A 195 -17.94 -10.96 -0.77
CA LYS A 195 -17.03 -11.87 -0.05
C LYS A 195 -15.61 -11.85 -0.62
N GLN A 196 -15.49 -11.96 -1.95
CA GLN A 196 -14.20 -11.85 -2.65
C GLN A 196 -13.54 -10.47 -2.43
N THR A 197 -14.34 -9.40 -2.38
CA THR A 197 -13.81 -8.06 -2.07
C THR A 197 -13.30 -7.99 -0.63
N ILE A 198 -14.03 -8.56 0.34
CA ILE A 198 -13.58 -8.62 1.74
C ILE A 198 -12.27 -9.42 1.84
N GLU A 199 -12.20 -10.59 1.22
CA GLU A 199 -10.99 -11.42 1.19
C GLU A 199 -9.78 -10.66 0.63
N LEU A 200 -9.96 -9.96 -0.49
CA LEU A 200 -8.93 -9.12 -1.09
C LEU A 200 -8.49 -7.97 -0.17
N MET A 201 -9.43 -7.27 0.46
CA MET A 201 -9.12 -6.16 1.37
C MET A 201 -8.44 -6.61 2.65
N ARG A 202 -8.73 -7.83 3.14
CA ARG A 202 -8.10 -8.39 4.35
C ARG A 202 -6.69 -8.94 4.11
N ASN A 203 -6.32 -9.14 2.84
CA ASN A 203 -4.99 -9.57 2.41
C ASN A 203 -4.28 -8.48 1.58
N PHE A 204 -4.55 -7.20 1.87
CA PHE A 204 -4.05 -6.09 1.07
C PHE A 204 -2.51 -6.01 1.02
N GLN A 205 -1.82 -6.52 2.05
CA GLN A 205 -0.36 -6.60 2.10
C GLN A 205 0.23 -7.39 0.91
N GLU A 206 -0.49 -8.35 0.34
CA GLU A 206 -0.03 -9.09 -0.85
C GLU A 206 0.13 -8.18 -2.08
N LEU A 207 -0.65 -7.09 -2.17
CA LEU A 207 -0.46 -6.10 -3.24
C LEU A 207 0.80 -5.25 -3.00
N VAL A 208 1.18 -5.03 -1.75
CA VAL A 208 2.39 -4.28 -1.38
C VAL A 208 3.64 -5.06 -1.79
N HIS A 209 3.60 -6.40 -1.75
CA HIS A 209 4.67 -7.28 -2.21
C HIS A 209 5.00 -7.11 -3.71
N LEU A 210 4.10 -6.51 -4.49
CA LEU A 210 4.38 -6.19 -5.89
C LEU A 210 5.40 -5.06 -6.05
N GLY A 211 5.67 -4.30 -4.98
CA GLY A 211 6.70 -3.28 -4.94
C GLY A 211 6.29 -1.92 -5.52
N TYR A 212 4.99 -1.68 -5.70
CA TYR A 212 4.43 -0.42 -6.21
C TYR A 212 3.65 0.32 -5.11
N PRO A 213 3.46 1.65 -5.24
CA PRO A 213 2.38 2.36 -4.57
C PRO A 213 1.04 1.66 -4.84
N THR A 214 0.20 1.55 -3.83
CA THR A 214 -1.10 0.88 -3.92
C THR A 214 -2.23 1.81 -3.52
N MET A 215 -3.35 1.70 -4.23
CA MET A 215 -4.56 2.47 -4.00
C MET A 215 -5.64 1.60 -3.31
N VAL A 216 -6.33 2.20 -2.34
CA VAL A 216 -7.57 1.68 -1.77
C VAL A 216 -8.74 2.58 -2.14
N ALA A 217 -9.67 2.04 -2.93
CA ALA A 217 -10.85 2.76 -3.43
C ALA A 217 -12.16 2.14 -2.93
N VAL A 218 -12.43 2.20 -1.62
CA VAL A 218 -13.56 1.47 -0.98
C VAL A 218 -14.83 2.30 -0.77
N SER A 219 -14.72 3.62 -0.96
CA SER A 219 -15.73 4.59 -0.56
C SER A 219 -17.13 4.31 -1.12
N ARG A 220 -18.08 4.10 -0.20
CA ARG A 220 -19.54 3.90 -0.45
C ARG A 220 -19.89 2.67 -1.31
N LYS A 221 -18.95 1.77 -1.56
CA LYS A 221 -19.16 0.59 -2.42
C LYS A 221 -20.19 -0.38 -1.83
N SER A 222 -20.80 -1.18 -2.69
CA SER A 222 -21.86 -2.14 -2.31
C SER A 222 -21.38 -3.18 -1.30
N TYR A 223 -20.11 -3.59 -1.36
CA TYR A 223 -19.55 -4.56 -0.41
C TYR A 223 -19.49 -4.01 1.02
N ILE A 224 -19.33 -2.69 1.21
CA ILE A 224 -19.44 -2.03 2.51
C ILE A 224 -20.87 -2.17 3.03
N GLY A 225 -21.86 -1.94 2.17
CA GLY A 225 -23.26 -2.16 2.54
C GLY A 225 -23.54 -3.60 2.96
N TYR A 226 -22.98 -4.57 2.25
CA TYR A 226 -23.07 -5.98 2.60
C TYR A 226 -22.38 -6.33 3.93
N ALA A 227 -21.17 -5.81 4.16
CA ALA A 227 -20.36 -6.14 5.32
C ALA A 227 -20.91 -5.53 6.62
N TYR A 228 -21.49 -4.34 6.54
CA TYR A 228 -21.93 -3.55 7.70
C TYR A 228 -23.46 -3.40 7.82
N ASP A 229 -24.23 -4.03 6.92
CA ASP A 229 -25.69 -3.93 6.87
C ASP A 229 -26.20 -2.47 6.71
N ILE A 230 -25.60 -1.75 5.74
CA ILE A 230 -25.90 -0.34 5.45
C ILE A 230 -26.38 -0.19 4.01
N ASP A 231 -27.68 -0.05 3.82
CA ASP A 231 -28.30 0.01 2.49
C ASP A 231 -28.03 1.32 1.73
N ASP A 232 -28.14 2.48 2.38
CA ASP A 232 -27.89 3.77 1.73
C ASP A 232 -26.39 4.02 1.53
N PRO A 233 -25.89 4.17 0.29
CA PRO A 233 -24.49 4.50 0.04
C PRO A 233 -24.00 5.76 0.76
N LYS A 234 -24.86 6.74 1.02
CA LYS A 234 -24.48 7.99 1.71
C LYS A 234 -24.23 7.79 3.20
N GLU A 235 -24.82 6.76 3.81
CA GLU A 235 -24.63 6.42 5.22
C GLU A 235 -23.37 5.56 5.45
N ARG A 236 -22.69 5.13 4.38
CA ARG A 236 -21.50 4.27 4.44
C ARG A 236 -20.20 5.00 4.73
N ASP A 237 -20.20 6.32 4.93
CA ASP A 237 -18.97 7.12 5.03
C ASP A 237 -18.08 6.67 6.19
N ALA A 238 -18.65 6.45 7.38
CA ALA A 238 -17.88 6.01 8.55
C ALA A 238 -17.25 4.61 8.35
N ALA A 239 -18.04 3.66 7.83
CA ALA A 239 -17.54 2.32 7.50
C ALA A 239 -16.47 2.36 6.39
N SER A 240 -16.63 3.25 5.41
CA SER A 240 -15.66 3.44 4.32
C SER A 240 -14.32 4.00 4.84
N ALA A 241 -14.36 4.97 5.76
CA ALA A 241 -13.16 5.53 6.37
C ALA A 241 -12.42 4.48 7.23
N ALA A 242 -13.15 3.68 8.00
CA ALA A 242 -12.57 2.59 8.79
C ALA A 242 -11.93 1.50 7.91
N GLU A 243 -12.55 1.14 6.79
CA GLU A 243 -11.98 0.17 5.84
C GLU A 243 -10.77 0.75 5.09
N ALA A 244 -10.76 2.05 4.78
CA ALA A 244 -9.59 2.72 4.21
C ALA A 244 -8.42 2.75 5.21
N LEU A 245 -8.69 3.04 6.49
CA LEU A 245 -7.70 2.98 7.57
C LEU A 245 -7.09 1.58 7.68
N MET A 246 -7.92 0.52 7.71
CA MET A 246 -7.45 -0.86 7.75
C MET A 246 -6.54 -1.21 6.57
N ALA A 247 -6.91 -0.80 5.36
CA ALA A 247 -6.05 -1.00 4.18
C ALA A 247 -4.72 -0.23 4.28
N CYS A 248 -4.72 0.99 4.84
CA CYS A 248 -3.49 1.75 5.10
C CYS A 248 -2.60 1.07 6.15
N GLU A 249 -3.20 0.47 7.17
CA GLU A 249 -2.48 -0.33 8.16
C GLU A 249 -1.79 -1.54 7.50
N LEU A 250 -2.45 -2.16 6.52
CA LEU A 250 -1.91 -3.23 5.67
C LEU A 250 -0.99 -2.73 4.53
N GLY A 251 -0.75 -1.42 4.42
CA GLY A 251 0.25 -0.82 3.53
C GLY A 251 -0.27 -0.05 2.31
N ALA A 252 -1.58 0.15 2.17
CA ALA A 252 -2.13 1.05 1.16
C ALA A 252 -1.54 2.47 1.28
N SER A 253 -1.13 3.04 0.14
CA SER A 253 -0.47 4.35 0.10
C SER A 253 -1.38 5.48 -0.39
N VAL A 254 -2.42 5.17 -1.17
CA VAL A 254 -3.35 6.16 -1.74
C VAL A 254 -4.78 5.78 -1.39
N ILE A 255 -5.57 6.69 -0.84
CA ILE A 255 -7.00 6.48 -0.56
C ILE A 255 -7.83 7.26 -1.56
N ARG A 256 -8.75 6.60 -2.26
CA ARG A 256 -9.75 7.26 -3.11
C ARG A 256 -11.12 7.33 -2.41
N THR A 257 -11.59 8.54 -2.07
CA THR A 257 -12.75 8.72 -1.19
C THR A 257 -13.70 9.87 -1.59
N HIS A 258 -14.99 9.73 -1.24
CA HIS A 258 -15.98 10.79 -1.37
C HIS A 258 -15.99 11.75 -0.18
N ASN A 259 -15.74 11.25 1.04
CA ASN A 259 -15.79 12.05 2.26
C ASN A 259 -14.37 12.24 2.78
N VAL A 260 -13.70 13.29 2.28
CA VAL A 260 -12.30 13.59 2.56
C VAL A 260 -12.13 13.91 4.04
N ALA A 261 -12.94 14.82 4.59
CA ALA A 261 -12.84 15.24 5.99
C ALA A 261 -12.87 14.05 6.97
N LEU A 262 -13.83 13.13 6.81
CA LEU A 262 -13.94 11.97 7.70
C LEU A 262 -12.80 10.96 7.52
N THR A 263 -12.31 10.81 6.28
CA THR A 263 -11.17 9.94 5.99
C THR A 263 -9.90 10.49 6.64
N GLU A 264 -9.67 11.80 6.51
CA GLU A 264 -8.52 12.49 7.12
C GLU A 264 -8.57 12.45 8.65
N GLU A 265 -9.74 12.72 9.24
CA GLU A 265 -9.96 12.59 10.69
C GLU A 265 -9.63 11.16 11.16
N SER A 266 -10.16 10.14 10.47
CA SER A 266 -9.92 8.74 10.82
C SER A 266 -8.44 8.36 10.76
N LEU A 267 -7.72 8.76 9.71
CA LEU A 267 -6.29 8.46 9.56
C LEU A 267 -5.46 9.19 10.61
N LYS A 268 -5.71 10.49 10.81
CA LYS A 268 -4.95 11.31 11.75
C LYS A 268 -5.08 10.83 13.19
N GLU A 269 -6.25 10.35 13.58
CA GLU A 269 -6.51 9.91 14.95
C GLU A 269 -6.10 8.46 15.21
N ASN A 270 -6.15 7.59 14.20
CA ASN A 270 -6.09 6.13 14.42
C ASN A 270 -4.98 5.39 13.66
N LEU A 271 -4.30 6.01 12.68
CA LEU A 271 -3.26 5.31 11.93
C LEU A 271 -2.03 5.06 12.81
N ARG A 272 -1.79 3.79 13.12
CA ARG A 272 -0.61 3.35 13.87
C ARG A 272 0.63 3.38 12.98
N PRO A 273 1.80 3.83 13.44
CA PRO A 273 3.04 3.66 12.69
C PRO A 273 3.40 2.18 12.53
N TYR A 274 4.15 1.86 11.46
CA TYR A 274 4.75 0.52 11.34
C TYR A 274 6.15 0.46 11.95
N ALA A 275 6.55 -0.73 12.37
CA ALA A 275 7.89 -1.07 12.82
C ALA A 275 8.34 -2.39 12.18
N PHE A 276 9.59 -2.45 11.76
CA PHE A 276 10.24 -3.68 11.32
C PHE A 276 10.97 -4.31 12.49
N ILE A 277 10.72 -5.59 12.76
CA ILE A 277 11.37 -6.37 13.80
C ILE A 277 12.22 -7.44 13.14
N GLY A 278 13.51 -7.48 13.48
CA GLY A 278 14.43 -8.54 13.09
C GLY A 278 14.41 -9.64 14.13
N LEU A 279 14.33 -10.88 13.69
CA LEU A 279 14.32 -12.07 14.53
C LEU A 279 15.55 -12.92 14.23
N GLY A 280 16.23 -13.43 15.26
CA GLY A 280 17.37 -14.33 15.11
C GLY A 280 17.43 -15.40 16.20
N CYS A 281 17.78 -16.63 15.83
CA CYS A 281 17.98 -17.75 16.76
C CYS A 281 19.10 -18.66 16.26
N ASN A 282 20.09 -18.99 17.11
CA ASN A 282 21.07 -20.05 16.81
C ASN A 282 21.16 -21.14 17.87
N VAL A 283 20.37 -21.05 18.95
CA VAL A 283 20.30 -22.09 19.99
C VAL A 283 18.86 -22.59 20.09
N ALA A 284 18.63 -23.86 19.73
CA ALA A 284 17.36 -24.52 20.02
C ALA A 284 17.33 -25.00 21.47
N LEU A 285 16.31 -24.61 22.24
CA LEU A 285 16.15 -25.06 23.64
C LEU A 285 15.79 -26.56 23.74
N VAL A 286 15.04 -27.06 22.76
CA VAL A 286 14.59 -28.45 22.67
C VAL A 286 14.72 -28.87 21.21
N ALA A 287 15.71 -29.71 20.91
CA ALA A 287 15.87 -30.35 19.62
C ALA A 287 16.62 -31.67 19.82
N ASP A 288 16.17 -32.73 19.15
CA ASP A 288 16.96 -33.95 18.99
C ASP A 288 18.05 -33.73 17.93
N GLU A 289 19.07 -34.60 17.92
CA GLU A 289 20.16 -34.53 16.94
C GLU A 289 19.60 -34.62 15.51
N GLY A 290 19.87 -33.58 14.69
CA GLY A 290 19.34 -33.44 13.33
C GLY A 290 18.03 -32.65 13.20
N GLU A 291 17.41 -32.23 14.32
CA GLU A 291 16.19 -31.40 14.33
C GLU A 291 16.47 -29.92 14.70
N GLU A 292 17.74 -29.51 14.74
CA GLU A 292 18.14 -28.20 15.26
C GLU A 292 17.56 -27.04 14.44
N LEU A 293 17.45 -27.20 13.12
CA LEU A 293 16.85 -26.19 12.24
C LEU A 293 15.37 -25.96 12.59
N GLU A 294 14.59 -27.03 12.73
CA GLU A 294 13.18 -26.95 13.07
C GLU A 294 12.98 -26.46 14.51
N GLY A 295 13.87 -26.84 15.43
CA GLY A 295 13.90 -26.27 16.78
C GLY A 295 14.13 -24.75 16.79
N LYS A 296 15.04 -24.24 15.96
CA LYS A 296 15.28 -22.80 15.81
C LYS A 296 14.07 -22.09 15.19
N LYS A 297 13.46 -22.66 14.13
CA LYS A 297 12.22 -22.12 13.52
C LYS A 297 11.07 -22.09 14.51
N ALA A 298 10.90 -23.13 15.32
CA ALA A 298 9.88 -23.21 16.35
C ALA A 298 10.06 -22.11 17.41
N MET A 299 11.31 -21.77 17.77
CA MET A 299 11.59 -20.67 18.70
C MET A 299 11.18 -19.32 18.14
N LEU A 300 11.51 -19.04 16.87
CA LEU A 300 11.06 -17.80 16.21
C LEU A 300 9.54 -17.76 16.05
N SER A 301 8.91 -18.88 15.75
CA SER A 301 7.45 -19.00 15.64
C SER A 301 6.76 -18.73 16.97
N GLN A 302 7.36 -19.15 18.09
CA GLN A 302 6.87 -18.81 19.42
C GLN A 302 7.05 -17.31 19.72
N ALA A 303 8.17 -16.69 19.32
CA ALA A 303 8.36 -15.25 19.47
C ALA A 303 7.30 -14.45 18.69
N ILE A 304 6.99 -14.87 17.46
CA ILE A 304 5.92 -14.30 16.63
C ILE A 304 4.57 -14.45 17.33
N THR A 305 4.27 -15.63 17.86
CA THR A 305 3.03 -15.90 18.61
C THR A 305 2.91 -15.00 19.85
N ASP A 306 4.01 -14.81 20.59
CA ASP A 306 4.03 -13.92 21.75
C ASP A 306 3.86 -12.44 21.34
N MET A 307 4.36 -12.05 20.15
CA MET A 307 4.15 -10.71 19.61
C MET A 307 2.70 -10.43 19.20
N CYS A 308 1.89 -11.45 18.87
CA CYS A 308 0.44 -11.28 18.67
C CYS A 308 -0.30 -10.80 19.92
N LEU A 309 0.30 -10.94 21.11
CA LEU A 309 -0.28 -10.54 22.39
C LEU A 309 0.14 -9.13 22.82
N LEU A 310 0.94 -8.43 22.01
CA LEU A 310 1.33 -7.05 22.30
C LEU A 310 0.10 -6.14 22.28
N PRO A 311 -0.04 -5.23 23.27
CA PRO A 311 -1.14 -4.29 23.28
C PRO A 311 -1.04 -3.32 22.10
N ASP A 312 -2.19 -2.91 21.58
CA ASP A 312 -2.33 -1.92 20.50
C ASP A 312 -1.41 -2.19 19.30
N SER A 313 -1.23 -3.48 18.98
CA SER A 313 -0.28 -3.93 17.98
C SER A 313 -0.91 -4.98 17.08
N GLN A 314 -0.51 -5.01 15.82
CA GLN A 314 -0.97 -5.97 14.84
C GLN A 314 0.17 -6.34 13.90
N ILE A 315 0.43 -7.64 13.78
CA ILE A 315 1.37 -8.16 12.79
C ILE A 315 0.69 -8.04 11.43
N ILE A 316 1.41 -7.43 10.49
CA ILE A 316 0.93 -7.25 9.11
C ILE A 316 1.44 -8.39 8.25
N ASP A 317 2.73 -8.71 8.36
CA ASP A 317 3.34 -9.83 7.64
C ASP A 317 4.65 -10.29 8.30
N VAL A 318 5.10 -11.49 7.91
CA VAL A 318 6.36 -12.10 8.33
C VAL A 318 7.04 -12.71 7.10
N SER A 319 8.32 -12.39 6.92
CA SER A 319 9.13 -12.99 5.87
C SER A 319 9.20 -14.51 6.03
N SER A 320 9.68 -15.19 4.99
CA SER A 320 10.13 -16.57 5.16
C SER A 320 11.30 -16.66 6.14
N PHE A 321 11.59 -17.88 6.61
CA PHE A 321 12.79 -18.14 7.39
C PHE A 321 14.03 -18.17 6.48
N TYR A 322 15.12 -17.61 7.00
CA TYR A 322 16.43 -17.60 6.36
C TYR A 322 17.47 -18.16 7.32
N GLU A 323 18.15 -19.21 6.90
CA GLU A 323 19.36 -19.65 7.58
C GLU A 323 20.54 -18.77 7.15
N SER A 324 21.46 -18.49 8.08
CA SER A 324 22.67 -17.72 7.77
C SER A 324 23.91 -18.21 8.50
N GLU A 325 25.06 -17.94 7.89
CA GLU A 325 26.36 -18.02 8.56
C GLU A 325 26.41 -17.03 9.74
N PRO A 326 27.09 -17.38 10.85
CA PRO A 326 27.32 -16.43 11.94
C PRO A 326 28.04 -15.18 11.47
N ALA A 327 27.58 -14.01 11.91
CA ALA A 327 28.28 -12.75 11.68
C ALA A 327 29.12 -12.35 12.91
N TYR A 328 30.28 -11.75 12.66
CA TYR A 328 31.22 -11.18 13.66
C TYR A 328 31.90 -12.17 14.62
N VAL A 329 31.23 -13.25 15.02
CA VAL A 329 31.79 -14.37 15.80
C VAL A 329 31.45 -15.65 15.04
N GLU A 330 32.45 -16.27 14.42
CA GLU A 330 32.25 -17.39 13.47
C GLU A 330 32.20 -18.77 14.13
N ASP A 331 32.76 -18.91 15.34
CA ASP A 331 32.80 -20.17 16.09
C ASP A 331 31.49 -20.40 16.87
N GLN A 332 30.39 -20.58 16.12
CA GLN A 332 29.05 -20.91 16.63
C GLN A 332 28.17 -21.50 15.51
N ASP A 333 27.05 -22.10 15.88
CA ASP A 333 26.07 -22.64 14.92
C ASP A 333 25.43 -21.56 14.05
N SER A 334 24.92 -21.99 12.90
CA SER A 334 24.12 -21.17 11.99
C SER A 334 22.90 -20.55 12.69
N PHE A 335 22.49 -19.39 12.20
CA PHE A 335 21.28 -18.71 12.67
C PHE A 335 20.11 -19.04 11.76
N VAL A 336 18.91 -19.12 12.32
CA VAL A 336 17.66 -18.91 11.60
C VAL A 336 17.21 -17.49 11.89
N ASN A 337 16.76 -16.79 10.86
CA ASN A 337 16.38 -15.38 10.90
C ASN A 337 15.05 -15.17 10.17
N ALA A 338 14.33 -14.12 10.55
CA ALA A 338 13.17 -13.61 9.85
C ALA A 338 13.03 -12.11 10.09
N VAL A 339 12.24 -11.43 9.28
CA VAL A 339 11.80 -10.06 9.52
C VAL A 339 10.28 -10.04 9.57
N LEU A 340 9.75 -9.30 10.52
CA LEU A 340 8.32 -9.09 10.73
C LEU A 340 8.02 -7.60 10.60
N ILE A 341 6.87 -7.27 10.01
CA ILE A 341 6.32 -5.92 10.04
C ILE A 341 5.11 -5.86 10.98
N LEU A 342 5.13 -4.87 11.87
CA LEU A 342 4.12 -4.65 12.90
C LEU A 342 3.53 -3.24 12.75
N ARG A 343 2.21 -3.08 12.85
CA ARG A 343 1.57 -1.79 13.15
C ARG A 343 1.37 -1.68 14.65
N THR A 344 1.82 -0.60 15.28
CA THR A 344 1.71 -0.46 16.74
C THR A 344 1.56 0.99 17.18
N GLY A 345 0.70 1.24 18.17
CA GLY A 345 0.65 2.52 18.87
C GLY A 345 1.66 2.64 20.02
N LEU A 346 2.44 1.58 20.30
CA LEU A 346 3.44 1.60 21.36
C LEU A 346 4.64 2.47 20.98
N PRO A 347 5.08 3.38 21.86
CA PRO A 347 6.34 4.10 21.67
C PRO A 347 7.53 3.14 21.49
N PRO A 348 8.54 3.48 20.67
CA PRO A 348 9.65 2.56 20.35
C PRO A 348 10.36 1.95 21.57
N GLN A 349 10.53 2.73 22.64
CA GLN A 349 11.17 2.26 23.88
C GLN A 349 10.28 1.29 24.67
N GLU A 350 8.95 1.45 24.62
CA GLU A 350 8.02 0.51 25.25
C GLU A 350 7.94 -0.78 24.45
N LEU A 351 7.90 -0.68 23.11
CA LEU A 351 8.01 -1.84 22.23
C LEU A 351 9.29 -2.63 22.54
N LEU A 352 10.43 -1.96 22.62
CA LEU A 352 11.72 -2.58 22.98
C LEU A 352 11.64 -3.32 24.32
N ARG A 353 10.96 -2.75 25.33
CA ARG A 353 10.78 -3.42 26.63
C ARG A 353 9.94 -4.70 26.50
N TYR A 354 8.88 -4.68 25.71
CA TYR A 354 8.09 -5.88 25.45
C TYR A 354 8.90 -6.96 24.71
N LEU A 355 9.69 -6.57 23.70
CA LEU A 355 10.56 -7.50 22.97
C LEU A 355 11.57 -8.16 23.92
N ASN A 356 12.22 -7.39 24.80
CA ASN A 356 13.13 -7.95 25.81
C ASN A 356 12.44 -8.94 26.76
N ILE A 357 11.18 -8.69 27.14
CA ILE A 357 10.38 -9.62 27.96
C ILE A 357 10.13 -10.93 27.20
N ILE A 358 9.85 -10.87 25.90
CA ILE A 358 9.68 -12.05 25.06
C ILE A 358 11.00 -12.83 24.98
N GLU A 359 12.12 -12.16 24.72
CA GLU A 359 13.44 -12.79 24.70
C GLU A 359 13.76 -13.51 26.03
N ASP A 360 13.53 -12.84 27.17
CA ASP A 360 13.79 -13.40 28.50
C ASP A 360 12.91 -14.63 28.77
N ARG A 361 11.64 -14.61 28.34
CA ARG A 361 10.72 -15.78 28.43
C ARG A 361 11.17 -16.94 27.55
N LEU A 362 11.80 -16.66 26.41
CA LEU A 362 12.39 -17.64 25.51
C LEU A 362 13.82 -18.02 25.91
N GLY A 363 14.25 -17.69 27.13
CA GLY A 363 15.49 -18.16 27.72
C GLY A 363 16.74 -17.42 27.24
N ARG A 364 16.61 -16.16 26.79
CA ARG A 364 17.77 -15.38 26.37
C ARG A 364 18.70 -15.08 27.55
N ILE A 365 19.98 -15.46 27.42
CA ILE A 365 21.06 -15.14 28.37
C ILE A 365 22.08 -14.24 27.67
N ARG A 366 22.48 -13.13 28.31
CA ARG A 366 23.39 -12.11 27.74
C ARG A 366 24.77 -12.15 28.44
N GLU A 367 25.54 -13.22 28.23
CA GLU A 367 26.89 -13.37 28.82
C GLU A 367 28.01 -12.76 27.96
N LYS A 368 27.90 -12.88 26.63
CA LYS A 368 28.90 -12.42 25.65
C LYS A 368 28.25 -11.64 24.53
N LYS A 369 28.86 -10.51 24.14
CA LYS A 369 28.43 -9.74 22.96
C LYS A 369 28.54 -10.61 21.70
N ASN A 370 27.47 -10.65 20.90
CA ASN A 370 27.34 -11.49 19.69
C ASN A 370 27.52 -13.00 19.94
N GLY A 371 27.26 -13.47 21.17
CA GLY A 371 27.28 -14.89 21.51
C GLY A 371 26.02 -15.64 21.10
N PRO A 372 26.00 -16.97 21.34
CA PRO A 372 24.84 -17.82 21.08
C PRO A 372 23.59 -17.36 21.84
N ARG A 373 22.43 -17.53 21.22
CA ARG A 373 21.14 -17.03 21.70
C ARG A 373 19.94 -17.86 21.20
N THR A 374 18.98 -18.02 22.10
CA THR A 374 17.71 -18.71 21.84
C THR A 374 16.73 -17.85 21.05
N CYS A 375 16.73 -16.53 21.28
CA CYS A 375 15.98 -15.54 20.52
C CYS A 375 16.62 -14.16 20.66
N ASP A 376 16.74 -13.43 19.56
CA ASP A 376 17.18 -12.03 19.43
C ASP A 376 16.10 -11.26 18.66
N LEU A 377 15.57 -10.20 19.26
CA LEU A 377 14.50 -9.36 18.69
C LEU A 377 14.97 -7.90 18.65
N ASP A 378 15.28 -7.42 17.45
CA ASP A 378 15.75 -6.05 17.22
C ASP A 378 14.67 -5.22 16.52
N ILE A 379 14.44 -3.98 16.98
CA ILE A 379 13.70 -2.99 16.18
C ILE A 379 14.65 -2.49 15.08
N LEU A 380 14.33 -2.80 13.84
CA LEU A 380 15.14 -2.49 12.66
C LEU A 380 14.89 -1.08 12.14
N ASP A 381 13.62 -0.71 12.03
CA ASP A 381 13.17 0.61 11.58
C ASP A 381 11.79 0.88 12.18
N TYR A 382 11.44 2.15 12.35
CA TYR A 382 10.19 2.57 12.94
C TYR A 382 9.71 3.82 12.22
N GLN A 383 8.55 3.73 11.55
CA GLN A 383 8.07 4.71 10.57
C GLN A 383 8.20 6.16 11.05
N GLY A 384 9.04 6.93 10.36
CA GLY A 384 9.23 8.36 10.61
C GLY A 384 9.97 8.69 11.90
N TYR A 385 10.56 7.69 12.57
CA TYR A 385 11.26 7.86 13.84
C TYR A 385 12.76 7.58 13.67
N VAL A 386 13.57 8.59 14.00
CA VAL A 386 15.04 8.51 14.02
C VAL A 386 15.51 8.82 15.44
N SER A 387 16.42 8.00 15.96
CA SER A 387 16.93 8.10 17.33
C SER A 387 18.40 7.73 17.39
N ASP A 388 19.16 8.46 18.22
CA ASP A 388 20.55 8.19 18.56
C ASP A 388 20.74 8.04 20.08
N LEU A 389 19.74 7.44 20.74
CA LEU A 389 19.80 7.16 22.16
C LEU A 389 20.63 5.90 22.39
N GLU A 390 21.46 5.89 23.44
CA GLU A 390 22.29 4.71 23.80
C GLU A 390 21.46 3.43 24.01
N VAL A 391 20.22 3.58 24.47
CA VAL A 391 19.29 2.46 24.69
C VAL A 391 18.61 1.97 23.40
N LEU A 392 18.48 2.83 22.38
CA LEU A 392 17.77 2.52 21.13
C LEU A 392 18.17 3.51 20.02
N THR A 393 19.11 3.10 19.18
CA THR A 393 19.45 3.78 17.92
C THR A 393 18.55 3.27 16.80
N LEU A 394 17.84 4.17 16.11
CA LEU A 394 16.94 3.86 15.00
C LEU A 394 17.17 4.81 13.82
N PRO A 395 17.13 4.33 12.56
CA PRO A 395 17.09 2.92 12.17
C PRO A 395 18.30 2.13 12.70
N HIS A 396 18.20 0.81 12.79
CA HIS A 396 19.26 -0.02 13.39
C HIS A 396 20.57 0.14 12.58
N PRO A 397 21.69 0.52 13.21
CA PRO A 397 22.87 1.03 12.50
C PRO A 397 23.57 0.01 11.61
N LEU A 398 23.38 -1.29 11.88
CA LEU A 398 23.99 -2.39 11.12
C LEU A 398 22.97 -3.12 10.21
N LEU A 399 21.76 -2.57 10.03
CA LEU A 399 20.70 -3.22 9.26
C LEU A 399 21.16 -3.51 7.82
N THR A 400 21.70 -2.49 7.14
CA THR A 400 21.99 -2.54 5.70
C THR A 400 23.20 -3.40 5.33
N GLU A 401 24.06 -3.77 6.30
CA GLU A 401 25.23 -4.61 6.06
C GLU A 401 24.96 -6.11 6.25
N ARG A 402 23.82 -6.49 6.84
CA ARG A 402 23.47 -7.87 7.24
C ARG A 402 22.57 -8.54 6.21
N ASP A 403 23.08 -9.55 5.49
CA ASP A 403 22.30 -10.26 4.45
C ASP A 403 21.02 -10.91 5.03
N PHE A 404 21.13 -11.48 6.23
CA PHE A 404 20.05 -12.11 6.99
C PHE A 404 18.99 -11.14 7.54
N VAL A 405 19.17 -9.83 7.34
CA VAL A 405 18.17 -8.80 7.60
C VAL A 405 17.64 -8.22 6.29
N VAL A 406 18.54 -7.87 5.36
CA VAL A 406 18.18 -7.22 4.09
C VAL A 406 17.31 -8.11 3.22
N LYS A 407 17.65 -9.39 3.03
CA LYS A 407 16.84 -10.32 2.21
C LYS A 407 15.41 -10.51 2.73
N PRO A 408 15.20 -10.90 4.00
CA PRO A 408 13.85 -11.05 4.54
C PRO A 408 13.06 -9.74 4.58
N LEU A 409 13.71 -8.59 4.83
CA LEU A 409 13.02 -7.30 4.79
C LEU A 409 12.51 -6.99 3.38
N LEU A 410 13.36 -7.16 2.36
CA LEU A 410 12.98 -6.89 0.97
C LEU A 410 11.96 -7.89 0.39
N GLU A 411 11.79 -9.07 1.02
CA GLU A 411 10.73 -10.03 0.67
C GLU A 411 9.34 -9.45 0.93
N ILE A 412 9.16 -8.79 2.08
CA ILE A 412 7.84 -8.27 2.55
C ILE A 412 7.67 -6.77 2.32
N ALA A 413 8.76 -6.04 2.12
CA ALA A 413 8.76 -4.60 1.83
C ALA A 413 9.76 -4.28 0.71
N PRO A 414 9.44 -4.60 -0.55
CA PRO A 414 10.31 -4.28 -1.68
C PRO A 414 10.56 -2.78 -1.78
N ASN A 415 11.78 -2.40 -2.15
CA ASN A 415 12.18 -1.00 -2.33
C ASN A 415 12.04 -0.13 -1.06
N HIS A 416 12.08 -0.73 0.14
CA HIS A 416 11.97 0.01 1.39
C HIS A 416 13.09 1.04 1.56
N GLU A 417 12.71 2.20 2.08
CA GLU A 417 13.61 3.28 2.47
C GLU A 417 13.39 3.54 3.96
N LEU A 418 14.46 3.40 4.73
CA LEU A 418 14.44 3.58 6.18
C LEU A 418 14.00 5.00 6.56
N SER A 419 13.63 5.18 7.83
CA SER A 419 13.11 6.47 8.32
C SER A 419 14.12 7.63 8.26
N ASP A 420 15.41 7.34 8.09
CA ASP A 420 16.47 8.34 7.87
C ASP A 420 16.76 8.62 6.38
N GLY A 421 16.02 7.99 5.46
CA GLY A 421 16.19 8.12 4.02
C GLY A 421 17.16 7.11 3.39
N THR A 422 17.76 6.21 4.18
CA THR A 422 18.67 5.19 3.68
C THR A 422 17.90 4.11 2.92
N LYS A 423 18.30 3.83 1.68
CA LYS A 423 17.69 2.76 0.87
C LYS A 423 18.22 1.39 1.30
N VAL A 424 17.31 0.43 1.48
CA VAL A 424 17.68 -0.96 1.76
C VAL A 424 17.97 -1.66 0.43
N THR A 425 19.21 -2.12 0.24
CA THR A 425 19.64 -2.78 -1.00
C THR A 425 20.59 -3.94 -0.70
N LEU A 426 20.68 -4.91 -1.61
CA LEU A 426 21.64 -6.02 -1.48
C LEU A 426 23.09 -5.56 -1.70
N ASP A 427 23.32 -4.40 -2.33
CA ASP A 427 24.66 -3.91 -2.68
C ASP A 427 25.47 -3.44 -1.45
N THR A 428 24.80 -3.13 -0.34
CA THR A 428 25.43 -2.69 0.92
C THR A 428 25.75 -3.84 1.87
N VAL A 429 25.32 -5.05 1.53
CA VAL A 429 25.51 -6.24 2.36
C VAL A 429 26.98 -6.65 2.38
N THR A 430 27.53 -6.89 3.57
CA THR A 430 28.94 -7.30 3.75
C THR A 430 29.13 -8.53 4.63
N VAL A 431 28.12 -8.95 5.41
CA VAL A 431 28.24 -10.05 6.37
C VAL A 431 27.02 -10.99 6.41
N GLY A 432 27.25 -12.21 6.89
CA GLY A 432 26.20 -13.15 7.32
C GLY A 432 25.35 -13.69 6.17
N LYS A 433 25.99 -14.30 5.16
CA LYS A 433 25.31 -14.83 3.97
C LYS A 433 24.10 -15.69 4.35
N ALA A 434 22.94 -15.38 3.77
CA ALA A 434 21.67 -15.99 4.12
C ALA A 434 20.99 -16.71 2.94
N TRP A 435 20.29 -17.81 3.22
CA TRP A 435 19.48 -18.59 2.28
C TRP A 435 18.15 -19.00 2.91
N LYS A 436 17.09 -19.00 2.09
CA LYS A 436 15.73 -19.37 2.51
C LYS A 436 15.69 -20.85 2.93
N CYS A 437 15.07 -21.18 4.07
CA CYS A 437 15.09 -22.52 4.66
C CYS A 437 13.73 -23.02 5.18
#